data_AF-A0A194XS23-F1
#
_entry.id   AF-A0A194XS23-F1
#
_cell.length_a   1.000
_cell.length_b   1.000
_cell.length_c   1.000
_cell.angle_alpha   90.00
_cell.angle_beta   90.00
_cell.angle_gamma   90.00
#
_symmetry.space_group_name_H-M   'P 1'
#
loop_
_entity.id
_entity.type
_entity.pdbx_description
1 polymer ?
#
loop_
_entity_poly.entity_id
_entity_poly.type
_entity_poly.pdbx_seq_one_letter_code
_entity_poly.pdbx_strand_id
1 'polypeptide(L)'
;MPPASGFPNQSTAELASNTLWEYQLRKENKVILEQIRKIGEKRDADVSENMRRMQEGEKHRLTLEAKVLDLEKERKLQDARAAEHERECAAKMAEMEKHLRSRLTDEELQKVMSRVQQMNNPVQTATEPQPATVAPRPSQPKTRLIGEATRQEPAGMLTGPLREKVSVPPSKPRVANRRPSTRSNSEGAPLRAEPVPAKEAAAIIPKLIQRHKALKQYYEAANDAFESLAITDPQIEYDFIAAFLSGLENKKTADKVIQALMALHPARGTLDGGIKLMCGWEDVAVGFKRAGFDVTGAKEEIKRKKRTLNPRTQLETGFGN
;
A
#
# COMPACT_ATOMS: atom_id res chain seq x y z
N MET A 1 -40.20 -72.72 13.24
CA MET A 1 -40.30 -72.11 14.58
C MET A 1 -39.07 -71.26 14.81
N PRO A 2 -39.19 -69.93 14.96
CA PRO A 2 -38.05 -69.09 15.30
C PRO A 2 -37.65 -69.30 16.76
N PRO A 3 -36.35 -69.36 17.10
CA PRO A 3 -35.90 -69.51 18.48
C PRO A 3 -36.30 -68.27 19.29
N ALA A 4 -36.87 -68.50 20.47
CA ALA A 4 -37.17 -67.46 21.44
C ALA A 4 -35.86 -66.77 21.84
N SER A 5 -35.64 -65.58 21.29
CA SER A 5 -34.55 -64.69 21.67
C SER A 5 -34.75 -64.29 23.13
N GLY A 6 -34.04 -64.98 24.03
CA GLY A 6 -33.95 -64.58 25.43
C GLY A 6 -33.36 -63.18 25.50
N PHE A 7 -34.16 -62.22 25.96
CA PHE A 7 -33.65 -60.89 26.25
C PHE A 7 -32.60 -61.05 27.35
N PRO A 8 -31.35 -60.61 27.12
CA PRO A 8 -30.35 -60.63 28.17
C PRO A 8 -30.88 -59.78 29.32
N ASN A 9 -30.88 -60.34 30.53
CA ASN A 9 -31.23 -59.62 31.76
C ASN A 9 -30.18 -58.52 31.98
N GLN A 10 -30.36 -57.38 31.32
CA GLN A 10 -29.53 -56.19 31.53
C GLN A 10 -29.64 -55.79 33.00
N SER A 11 -28.48 -55.56 33.61
CA SER A 11 -28.43 -55.13 35.00
C SER A 11 -29.08 -53.74 35.13
N THR A 12 -29.75 -53.48 36.24
CA THR A 12 -30.35 -52.15 36.53
C THR A 12 -29.30 -51.03 36.45
N ALA A 13 -28.05 -51.34 36.78
CA ALA A 13 -26.92 -50.43 36.66
C ALA A 13 -26.58 -50.09 35.18
N GLU A 14 -26.68 -51.07 34.28
CA GLU A 14 -26.46 -50.85 32.84
C GLU A 14 -27.56 -49.96 32.25
N LEU A 15 -28.81 -50.17 32.66
CA LEU A 15 -29.93 -49.33 32.24
C LEU A 15 -29.74 -47.88 32.71
N ALA A 16 -29.29 -47.68 33.96
CA ALA A 16 -29.00 -46.35 34.50
C ALA A 16 -27.83 -45.66 33.77
N SER A 17 -26.77 -46.41 33.45
CA SER A 17 -25.63 -45.89 32.69
C SER A 17 -26.05 -45.47 31.28
N ASN A 18 -26.83 -46.30 30.59
CA ASN A 18 -27.32 -46.00 29.24
C ASN A 18 -28.23 -44.77 29.22
N THR A 19 -29.14 -44.65 30.19
CA THR A 19 -30.04 -43.48 30.26
C THR A 19 -29.29 -42.18 30.57
N LEU A 20 -28.26 -42.23 31.42
CA LEU A 20 -27.41 -41.06 31.69
C LEU A 20 -26.58 -40.66 30.47
N TRP A 21 -26.02 -41.64 29.75
CA TRP A 21 -25.30 -41.41 28.50
C TRP A 21 -26.19 -40.80 27.43
N GLU A 22 -27.39 -41.32 27.22
CA GLU A 22 -28.36 -40.76 26.28
C GLU A 22 -28.73 -39.32 26.62
N TYR A 23 -28.94 -39.02 27.91
CA TYR A 23 -29.25 -37.66 28.35
C TYR A 23 -28.09 -36.70 28.06
N GLN A 24 -26.86 -37.10 28.37
CA GLN A 24 -25.67 -36.30 28.09
C GLN A 24 -25.52 -36.07 26.58
N LEU A 25 -25.70 -37.10 25.76
CA LEU A 25 -25.62 -37.00 24.30
C LEU A 25 -26.70 -36.06 23.74
N ARG A 26 -27.93 -36.11 24.26
CA ARG A 26 -29.00 -35.17 23.87
C ARG A 26 -28.64 -33.74 24.24
N LYS A 27 -28.01 -33.51 25.40
CA LYS A 27 -27.58 -32.19 25.85
C LYS A 27 -26.47 -31.64 24.97
N GLU A 28 -25.45 -32.43 24.66
CA GLU A 28 -24.34 -32.03 23.78
C GLU A 28 -24.81 -31.80 22.34
N ASN A 29 -25.63 -32.69 21.78
CA ASN A 29 -26.23 -32.50 20.46
C ASN A 29 -27.04 -31.21 20.38
N LYS A 30 -27.80 -30.88 21.43
CA LYS A 30 -28.54 -29.61 21.49
C LYS A 30 -27.59 -28.40 21.46
N VAL A 31 -26.48 -28.45 22.19
CA VAL A 31 -25.48 -27.37 22.20
C VAL A 31 -24.80 -27.23 20.83
N ILE A 32 -24.45 -28.34 20.18
CA ILE A 32 -23.83 -28.35 18.85
C ILE A 32 -24.78 -27.76 17.81
N LEU A 33 -26.06 -28.17 17.81
CA LEU A 33 -27.06 -27.64 16.87
C LEU A 33 -27.26 -26.13 17.07
N GLU A 34 -27.28 -25.67 18.32
CA GLU A 34 -27.36 -24.24 18.64
C GLU A 34 -26.14 -23.47 18.12
N GLN A 35 -24.94 -24.05 18.24
CA GLN A 35 -23.72 -23.46 17.73
C GLN A 35 -23.72 -23.40 16.19
N ILE A 36 -24.15 -24.47 15.51
CA ILE A 36 -24.30 -24.51 14.05
C ILE A 36 -25.26 -23.42 13.59
N ARG A 37 -26.41 -23.26 14.28
CA ARG A 37 -27.38 -22.21 13.98
C ARG A 37 -26.78 -20.82 14.11
N LYS A 38 -26.11 -20.53 15.23
CA LYS A 38 -25.44 -19.24 15.47
C LYS A 38 -24.38 -18.92 14.42
N ILE A 39 -23.58 -19.91 14.02
CA ILE A 39 -22.58 -19.75 12.97
C ILE A 39 -23.26 -19.48 11.62
N GLY A 40 -24.36 -20.18 11.32
CA GLY A 40 -25.17 -19.95 10.12
C GLY A 40 -25.71 -18.53 10.05
N GLU A 41 -26.36 -18.07 11.12
CA GLU A 41 -26.90 -16.70 11.23
C GLU A 41 -25.81 -15.64 11.08
N LYS A 42 -24.66 -15.84 11.73
CA LYS A 42 -23.51 -14.93 11.60
C LYS A 42 -22.99 -14.88 10.16
N ARG A 43 -22.81 -16.04 9.53
CA ARG A 43 -22.33 -16.13 8.13
C ARG A 43 -23.30 -15.42 7.19
N ASP A 44 -24.60 -15.60 7.36
CA ASP A 44 -25.61 -14.99 6.50
C ASP A 44 -25.65 -13.46 6.70
N ALA A 45 -25.46 -12.98 7.94
CA ALA A 45 -25.30 -11.55 8.23
C ALA A 45 -24.03 -10.97 7.58
N ASP A 46 -22.89 -11.66 7.68
CA ASP A 46 -21.63 -11.25 7.06
C ASP A 46 -21.74 -11.19 5.53
N VAL A 47 -22.42 -12.17 4.91
CA VAL A 47 -22.69 -12.19 3.45
C VAL A 47 -23.59 -11.03 3.05
N SER A 48 -24.65 -10.76 3.81
CA SER A 48 -25.57 -9.63 3.55
C SER A 48 -24.84 -8.28 3.66
N GLU A 49 -24.00 -8.10 4.67
CA GLU A 49 -23.21 -6.89 4.83
C GLU A 49 -22.20 -6.69 3.70
N ASN A 50 -21.49 -7.75 3.30
CA ASN A 50 -20.55 -7.70 2.19
C ASN A 50 -21.24 -7.38 0.87
N MET A 51 -22.42 -7.94 0.62
CA MET A 51 -23.24 -7.61 -0.55
C MET A 51 -23.63 -6.13 -0.56
N ARG A 52 -24.05 -5.58 0.58
CA ARG A 52 -24.36 -4.15 0.71
C ARG A 52 -23.15 -3.27 0.42
N ARG A 53 -21.99 -3.59 0.98
CA ARG A 53 -20.73 -2.85 0.74
C ARG A 53 -20.31 -2.90 -0.73
N MET A 54 -20.47 -4.05 -1.38
CA MET A 54 -20.21 -4.21 -2.81
C MET A 54 -21.11 -3.30 -3.65
N GLN A 55 -22.43 -3.31 -3.40
CA GLN A 55 -23.38 -2.46 -4.10
C GLN A 55 -23.11 -0.97 -3.91
N GLU A 56 -22.72 -0.56 -2.69
CA GLU A 56 -22.32 0.83 -2.41
C GLU A 56 -21.05 1.22 -3.16
N GLY A 57 -20.07 0.31 -3.23
CA GLY A 57 -18.86 0.47 -4.02
C GLY A 57 -19.15 0.63 -5.51
N GLU A 58 -20.05 -0.20 -6.07
CA GLU A 58 -20.47 -0.11 -7.46
C GLU A 58 -21.19 1.20 -7.77
N LYS A 59 -22.10 1.64 -6.90
CA LYS A 59 -22.77 2.94 -7.02
C LYS A 59 -21.76 4.10 -7.01
N HIS A 60 -20.77 4.04 -6.13
CA HIS A 60 -19.72 5.05 -6.07
C HIS A 60 -18.85 5.05 -7.34
N ARG A 61 -18.46 3.86 -7.83
CA ARG A 61 -17.72 3.69 -9.09
C ARG A 61 -18.48 4.33 -10.26
N LEU A 62 -19.76 4.01 -10.44
CA LEU A 62 -20.59 4.58 -11.50
C LEU A 62 -20.70 6.11 -11.41
N THR A 63 -20.80 6.64 -10.19
CA THR A 63 -20.85 8.10 -9.96
C THR A 63 -19.54 8.77 -10.37
N LEU A 64 -18.39 8.15 -10.07
CA LEU A 64 -17.09 8.67 -10.47
C LEU A 64 -16.86 8.57 -11.98
N GLU A 65 -17.27 7.47 -12.60
CA GLU A 65 -17.21 7.30 -14.06
C GLU A 65 -18.01 8.37 -14.79
N ALA A 66 -19.22 8.70 -14.31
CA ALA A 66 -20.01 9.81 -14.86
C ALA A 66 -19.28 11.15 -14.73
N LYS A 67 -18.69 11.44 -13.56
CA LYS A 67 -17.92 12.69 -13.34
C LYS A 67 -16.70 12.79 -14.24
N VAL A 68 -15.98 11.69 -14.49
CA VAL A 68 -14.83 11.68 -15.41
C VAL A 68 -15.29 11.99 -16.83
N LEU A 69 -16.39 11.38 -17.29
CA LEU A 69 -16.95 11.66 -18.62
C LEU A 69 -17.37 13.14 -18.77
N ASP A 70 -17.93 13.74 -17.74
CA ASP A 70 -18.32 15.16 -17.77
C ASP A 70 -17.09 16.08 -17.82
N LEU A 71 -16.05 15.79 -17.03
CA LEU A 71 -14.78 16.53 -17.08
C LEU A 71 -14.08 16.39 -18.42
N GLU A 72 -14.13 15.21 -19.05
CA GLU A 72 -13.58 14.99 -20.38
C GLU A 72 -14.33 15.79 -21.46
N LYS A 73 -15.66 15.90 -21.37
CA LYS A 73 -16.46 16.76 -22.26
C LYS A 73 -16.12 18.23 -22.05
N GLU A 74 -16.02 18.67 -20.80
CA GLU A 74 -15.68 20.05 -20.46
C GLU A 74 -14.28 20.43 -20.98
N ARG A 75 -13.30 19.54 -20.81
CA ARG A 75 -11.95 19.74 -21.36
C ARG A 75 -11.99 19.85 -22.89
N LYS A 76 -12.68 18.95 -23.59
CA LYS A 76 -12.82 19.03 -25.05
C LYS A 76 -13.45 20.34 -25.51
N LEU A 77 -14.42 20.85 -24.76
CA LEU A 77 -15.05 22.14 -25.04
C LEU A 77 -14.07 23.31 -24.83
N GLN A 78 -13.26 23.26 -23.76
CA GLN A 78 -12.21 24.25 -23.51
C GLN A 78 -11.15 24.23 -24.62
N ASP A 79 -10.69 23.05 -25.03
CA ASP A 79 -9.73 22.88 -26.12
C ASP A 79 -10.29 23.43 -27.44
N ALA A 80 -11.57 23.18 -27.73
CA ALA A 80 -12.24 23.74 -28.91
C ALA A 80 -12.31 25.28 -28.89
N ARG A 81 -12.65 25.86 -27.75
CA ARG A 81 -12.66 27.33 -27.56
C ARG A 81 -11.26 27.94 -27.68
N ALA A 82 -10.25 27.28 -27.13
CA ALA A 82 -8.86 27.71 -27.25
C ALA A 82 -8.40 27.70 -28.71
N ALA A 83 -8.73 26.64 -29.46
CA ALA A 83 -8.43 26.55 -30.89
C ALA A 83 -9.19 27.59 -31.73
N GLU A 84 -10.44 27.92 -31.39
CA GLU A 84 -11.20 28.99 -32.02
C GLU A 84 -10.54 30.36 -31.77
N HIS A 85 -10.18 30.64 -30.52
CA HIS A 85 -9.48 31.87 -30.15
C HIS A 85 -8.11 32.00 -30.85
N GLU A 86 -7.36 30.91 -30.97
CA GLU A 86 -6.10 30.87 -31.72
C GLU A 86 -6.32 31.20 -33.21
N ARG A 87 -7.35 30.62 -33.83
CA ARG A 87 -7.73 30.94 -35.22
C ARG A 87 -8.12 32.40 -35.39
N GLU A 88 -8.90 32.98 -34.47
CA GLU A 88 -9.26 34.40 -34.51
C GLU A 88 -8.03 35.31 -34.37
N CYS A 89 -7.11 34.98 -33.46
CA CYS A 89 -5.86 35.70 -33.30
C CYS A 89 -5.01 35.64 -34.57
N ALA A 90 -4.87 34.45 -35.17
CA ALA A 90 -4.15 34.26 -36.42
C ALA A 90 -4.80 35.05 -37.57
N ALA A 91 -6.13 35.05 -37.67
CA ALA A 91 -6.86 35.81 -38.68
C ALA A 91 -6.66 37.33 -38.53
N LYS A 92 -6.76 37.86 -37.31
CA LYS A 92 -6.50 39.28 -37.02
C LYS A 92 -5.06 39.68 -37.33
N MET A 93 -4.09 38.81 -37.00
CA MET A 93 -2.69 39.03 -37.33
C MET A 93 -2.46 39.06 -38.86
N ALA A 94 -3.09 38.16 -39.61
CA ALA A 94 -3.02 38.15 -41.06
C ALA A 94 -3.67 39.39 -41.71
N GLU A 95 -4.79 39.87 -41.16
CA GLU A 95 -5.44 41.10 -41.61
C GLU A 95 -4.55 42.33 -41.36
N MET A 96 -3.95 42.41 -40.17
CA MET A 96 -2.99 43.47 -39.83
C MET A 96 -1.77 43.44 -40.76
N GLU A 97 -1.21 42.27 -41.02
CA GLU A 97 -0.09 42.11 -41.95
C GLU A 97 -0.46 42.61 -43.36
N LYS A 98 -1.64 42.22 -43.86
CA LYS A 98 -2.16 42.68 -45.16
C LYS A 98 -2.30 44.20 -45.19
N HIS A 99 -2.80 44.81 -44.12
CA HIS A 99 -2.92 46.27 -44.03
C HIS A 99 -1.54 46.95 -44.07
N LEU A 100 -0.57 46.45 -43.31
CA LEU A 100 0.79 47.01 -43.22
C LEU A 100 1.58 46.85 -44.51
N ARG A 101 1.42 45.74 -45.25
CA ARG A 101 2.03 45.51 -46.58
C ARG A 101 1.73 46.63 -47.59
N SER A 102 0.60 47.33 -47.45
CA SER A 102 0.26 48.44 -48.34
C SER A 102 1.02 49.75 -48.03
N ARG A 103 1.70 49.83 -46.88
CA ARG A 103 2.28 51.07 -46.34
C ARG A 103 3.77 51.00 -46.03
N LEU A 104 4.31 49.81 -45.80
CA LEU A 104 5.68 49.57 -45.36
C LEU A 104 6.45 48.77 -46.38
N THR A 105 7.77 48.95 -46.42
CA THR A 105 8.66 48.05 -47.15
C THR A 105 8.71 46.69 -46.44
N ASP A 106 9.05 45.63 -47.16
CA ASP A 106 9.06 44.26 -46.61
C ASP A 106 10.00 44.11 -45.39
N GLU A 107 11.12 44.85 -45.37
CA GLU A 107 12.09 44.86 -44.26
C GLU A 107 11.51 45.50 -42.99
N GLU A 108 10.79 46.61 -43.15
CA GLU A 108 10.14 47.30 -42.03
C GLU A 108 8.96 46.47 -41.50
N LEU A 109 8.20 45.83 -42.39
CA LEU A 109 7.11 44.93 -42.04
C LEU A 109 7.62 43.73 -41.22
N GLN A 110 8.70 43.10 -41.65
CA GLN A 110 9.31 41.97 -40.93
C GLN A 110 9.74 42.39 -39.53
N LYS A 111 10.36 43.57 -39.38
CA LYS A 111 10.78 44.11 -38.09
C LYS A 111 9.59 44.39 -37.15
N VAL A 112 8.48 44.91 -37.68
CA VAL A 112 7.25 45.15 -36.90
C VAL A 112 6.61 43.83 -36.48
N MET A 113 6.48 42.85 -37.38
CA MET A 113 5.88 41.55 -37.08
C MET A 113 6.68 40.74 -36.05
N SER A 114 8.01 40.74 -36.13
CA SER A 114 8.87 40.11 -35.12
C SER A 114 8.74 40.77 -33.75
N ARG A 115 8.57 42.09 -33.70
CA ARG A 115 8.35 42.80 -32.43
C ARG A 115 6.99 42.47 -31.79
N VAL A 116 5.94 42.31 -32.60
CA VAL A 116 4.61 41.87 -32.11
C VAL A 116 4.66 40.44 -31.58
N GLN A 117 5.37 39.52 -32.25
CA GLN A 117 5.56 38.16 -31.74
C GLN A 117 6.33 38.12 -30.41
N GLN A 118 7.32 38.99 -30.23
CA GLN A 118 8.04 39.11 -28.95
C GLN A 118 7.17 39.66 -27.82
N MET A 119 6.20 40.54 -28.13
CA MET A 119 5.26 41.07 -27.15
C MET A 119 4.11 40.10 -26.81
N ASN A 120 3.76 39.21 -27.74
CA ASN A 120 2.72 38.18 -27.55
C ASN A 120 3.25 36.86 -26.98
N ASN A 121 4.56 36.72 -26.77
CA ASN A 121 5.01 35.71 -25.83
C ASN A 121 4.34 36.03 -24.50
N PRO A 122 3.48 35.17 -23.95
CA PRO A 122 2.96 35.39 -22.63
C PRO A 122 4.19 35.59 -21.77
N VAL A 123 4.32 36.79 -21.19
CA VAL A 123 5.22 37.02 -20.08
C VAL A 123 5.03 35.79 -19.23
N GLN A 124 6.10 35.01 -19.07
CA GLN A 124 6.17 34.06 -17.99
C GLN A 124 6.06 34.92 -16.74
N THR A 125 4.84 35.32 -16.38
CA THR A 125 4.51 35.70 -15.02
C THR A 125 4.87 34.44 -14.29
N ALA A 126 6.04 34.49 -13.68
CA ALA A 126 6.63 33.55 -12.74
C ALA A 126 5.76 33.48 -11.47
N THR A 127 4.47 33.33 -11.69
CA THR A 127 3.45 32.83 -10.79
C THR A 127 2.94 31.51 -11.38
N GLU A 128 3.85 30.74 -11.97
CA GLU A 128 3.83 29.31 -11.68
C GLU A 128 3.77 29.22 -10.15
N PRO A 129 2.69 28.72 -9.52
CA PRO A 129 2.78 28.38 -8.12
C PRO A 129 3.94 27.42 -8.05
N GLN A 130 5.05 27.86 -7.45
CA GLN A 130 6.17 26.98 -7.20
C GLN A 130 5.56 25.69 -6.68
N PRO A 131 5.83 24.53 -7.31
CA PRO A 131 5.53 23.28 -6.65
C PRO A 131 6.28 23.41 -5.34
N ALA A 132 5.53 23.60 -4.25
CA ALA A 132 6.09 23.62 -2.92
C ALA A 132 7.03 22.43 -2.92
N THR A 133 8.31 22.71 -2.66
CA THR A 133 9.35 21.71 -2.50
C THR A 133 8.99 20.97 -1.21
N VAL A 134 7.92 20.19 -1.26
CA VAL A 134 7.63 19.13 -0.34
C VAL A 134 8.75 18.14 -0.67
N ALA A 135 9.74 18.14 0.22
CA ALA A 135 10.77 17.11 0.29
C ALA A 135 10.18 15.75 -0.11
N PRO A 136 10.92 14.92 -0.85
CA PRO A 136 10.40 13.69 -1.43
C PRO A 136 9.80 12.81 -0.33
N ARG A 137 8.47 12.86 -0.23
CA ARG A 137 7.69 11.88 0.49
C ARG A 137 7.72 10.64 -0.41
N PRO A 138 8.29 9.51 0.04
CA PRO A 138 8.44 8.33 -0.78
C PRO A 138 7.05 7.80 -1.11
N SER A 139 6.63 8.00 -2.36
CA SER A 139 5.37 7.51 -2.90
C SER A 139 5.69 6.51 -4.00
N GLN A 140 4.99 5.40 -3.95
CA GLN A 140 5.28 4.15 -4.61
C GLN A 140 5.10 4.18 -6.13
N PRO A 141 5.77 3.29 -6.89
CA PRO A 141 5.49 3.11 -8.30
C PRO A 141 4.18 2.33 -8.49
N LYS A 142 3.21 2.96 -9.15
CA LYS A 142 1.97 2.36 -9.62
C LYS A 142 2.15 1.95 -11.08
N THR A 143 2.48 0.68 -11.31
CA THR A 143 2.51 0.08 -12.66
C THR A 143 1.15 -0.54 -12.94
N ARG A 144 0.42 0.03 -13.92
CA ARG A 144 -0.67 -0.65 -14.63
C ARG A 144 -0.06 -1.58 -15.66
N LEU A 145 -0.40 -2.86 -15.62
CA LEU A 145 -0.56 -3.68 -16.82
C LEU A 145 -1.62 -4.75 -16.56
N ILE A 146 -2.42 -4.94 -17.60
CA ILE A 146 -3.62 -5.76 -17.75
C ILE A 146 -3.18 -7.19 -18.09
N GLY A 147 -3.86 -8.22 -17.55
CA GLY A 147 -3.80 -9.57 -18.14
C GLY A 147 -4.04 -10.74 -17.17
N GLU A 148 -5.26 -11.28 -17.20
CA GLU A 148 -5.67 -12.67 -17.00
C GLU A 148 -5.58 -13.39 -15.63
N ALA A 149 -6.79 -13.64 -15.11
CA ALA A 149 -7.29 -14.88 -14.49
C ALA A 149 -6.36 -15.68 -13.56
N THR A 150 -6.71 -15.73 -12.26
CA THR A 150 -7.19 -16.97 -11.60
C THR A 150 -7.64 -16.68 -10.15
N ARG A 151 -8.90 -17.06 -9.93
CA ARG A 151 -9.64 -17.35 -8.70
C ARG A 151 -8.81 -17.83 -7.49
N GLN A 152 -8.95 -17.18 -6.32
CA GLN A 152 -9.18 -17.82 -5.00
C GLN A 152 -9.33 -16.81 -3.84
N GLU A 153 -10.49 -16.86 -3.19
CA GLU A 153 -10.80 -16.45 -1.79
C GLU A 153 -10.20 -17.48 -0.80
N PRO A 154 -10.31 -17.35 0.56
CA PRO A 154 -10.60 -16.19 1.43
C PRO A 154 -9.64 -16.09 2.66
N ALA A 155 -9.80 -15.04 3.49
CA ALA A 155 -9.99 -15.12 4.97
C ALA A 155 -9.37 -13.94 5.75
N GLY A 156 -10.04 -13.54 6.84
CA GLY A 156 -9.35 -13.01 8.03
C GLY A 156 -9.86 -11.69 8.59
N MET A 157 -10.88 -11.80 9.44
CA MET A 157 -11.47 -10.76 10.29
C MET A 157 -10.43 -10.02 11.15
N LEU A 158 -10.68 -8.75 11.48
CA LEU A 158 -10.47 -8.22 12.83
C LEU A 158 -11.51 -7.13 13.11
N THR A 159 -12.27 -7.39 14.17
CA THR A 159 -13.36 -6.61 14.76
C THR A 159 -12.83 -5.61 15.77
N GLY A 160 -13.41 -4.41 15.80
CA GLY A 160 -13.33 -3.48 16.93
C GLY A 160 -14.51 -2.51 16.88
N PRO A 161 -15.43 -2.52 17.86
CA PRO A 161 -16.54 -1.58 17.92
C PRO A 161 -16.24 -0.45 18.93
N LEU A 162 -16.60 0.80 18.61
CA LEU A 162 -17.36 1.67 19.51
C LEU A 162 -17.82 2.97 18.82
N ARG A 163 -19.07 3.31 19.18
CA ARG A 163 -19.96 4.45 18.94
C ARG A 163 -19.24 5.81 18.75
N GLU A 164 -19.80 6.81 18.05
CA GLU A 164 -21.10 7.42 18.34
C GLU A 164 -21.60 8.29 17.16
N LYS A 165 -22.89 8.18 16.87
CA LYS A 165 -23.62 9.05 15.95
C LYS A 165 -24.00 10.34 16.67
N VAL A 166 -23.63 11.50 16.13
CA VAL A 166 -24.46 12.71 16.24
C VAL A 166 -24.53 13.35 14.86
N SER A 167 -25.75 13.39 14.32
CA SER A 167 -26.12 14.04 13.08
C SER A 167 -26.90 15.32 13.39
N VAL A 168 -26.43 16.49 12.95
CA VAL A 168 -27.26 17.67 12.67
C VAL A 168 -26.66 18.42 11.46
N PRO A 169 -27.45 18.88 10.47
CA PRO A 169 -26.96 19.48 9.23
C PRO A 169 -27.10 21.03 9.28
N PRO A 170 -26.99 21.79 8.16
CA PRO A 170 -25.89 22.73 7.95
C PRO A 170 -26.32 24.20 7.97
N SER A 171 -25.42 25.12 8.32
CA SER A 171 -25.58 26.54 7.99
C SER A 171 -24.32 27.11 7.33
N LYS A 172 -24.59 27.94 6.32
CA LYS A 172 -23.72 28.51 5.30
C LYS A 172 -22.99 29.79 5.81
N PRO A 173 -22.10 30.39 5.00
CA PRO A 173 -20.84 30.98 5.46
C PRO A 173 -20.95 32.47 5.80
N ARG A 174 -19.99 32.98 6.58
CA ARG A 174 -19.69 34.41 6.61
C ARG A 174 -18.18 34.69 6.66
N VAL A 175 -17.84 35.72 5.90
CA VAL A 175 -16.52 36.14 5.46
C VAL A 175 -15.74 36.88 6.55
N ALA A 176 -14.42 36.71 6.46
CA ALA A 176 -13.28 37.46 7.00
C ALA A 176 -13.54 38.74 7.82
N ASN A 177 -12.84 38.86 8.96
CA ASN A 177 -11.81 39.90 9.15
C ASN A 177 -11.06 39.81 10.50
N ARG A 178 -9.73 39.98 10.40
CA ARG A 178 -8.78 40.65 11.32
C ARG A 178 -8.36 40.00 12.66
N ARG A 179 -7.05 39.65 12.69
CA ARG A 179 -6.12 39.62 13.86
C ARG A 179 -5.90 41.04 14.44
N PRO A 180 -5.05 41.23 15.47
CA PRO A 180 -4.89 40.51 16.75
C PRO A 180 -4.95 41.49 17.96
N SER A 181 -5.27 41.03 19.17
CA SER A 181 -4.96 41.81 20.37
C SER A 181 -4.80 40.95 21.62
N THR A 182 -4.09 41.55 22.56
CA THR A 182 -3.16 41.05 23.57
C THR A 182 -3.79 40.49 24.85
N ARG A 183 -3.08 39.48 25.42
CA ARG A 183 -2.60 39.42 26.82
C ARG A 183 -3.64 39.67 27.94
N SER A 184 -4.00 38.64 28.69
CA SER A 184 -4.21 38.74 30.14
C SER A 184 -4.19 37.37 30.83
N ASN A 185 -3.40 37.30 31.90
CA ASN A 185 -3.40 36.26 32.93
C ASN A 185 -4.78 36.12 33.58
N SER A 186 -5.14 34.89 33.96
CA SER A 186 -5.87 34.63 35.19
C SER A 186 -5.57 33.21 35.66
N GLU A 187 -4.88 33.12 36.80
CA GLU A 187 -4.78 31.95 37.65
C GLU A 187 -6.16 31.48 38.10
N GLY A 188 -6.38 30.17 38.14
CA GLY A 188 -7.63 29.58 38.61
C GLY A 188 -7.56 28.07 38.79
N ALA A 189 -7.15 27.65 39.98
CA ALA A 189 -7.45 26.41 40.73
C ALA A 189 -7.26 25.00 40.12
N PRO A 190 -6.77 24.01 40.90
CA PRO A 190 -6.45 22.67 40.42
C PRO A 190 -7.67 21.76 40.42
N LEU A 191 -8.11 21.31 39.25
CA LEU A 191 -9.01 20.19 39.13
C LEU A 191 -8.21 18.90 38.92
N ARG A 192 -8.30 18.07 39.96
CA ARG A 192 -8.00 16.65 40.08
C ARG A 192 -7.99 15.92 38.72
N ALA A 193 -6.81 15.62 38.21
CA ALA A 193 -6.62 14.79 37.04
C ALA A 193 -6.90 13.32 37.40
N GLU A 194 -7.84 12.70 36.69
CA GLU A 194 -7.94 11.25 36.63
C GLU A 194 -6.68 10.67 35.95
N PRO A 195 -6.23 9.45 36.35
CA PRO A 195 -5.07 8.82 35.76
C PRO A 195 -5.38 8.44 34.30
N VAL A 196 -4.81 9.21 33.37
CA VAL A 196 -4.72 8.83 31.96
C VAL A 196 -3.94 7.50 31.90
N PRO A 197 -4.48 6.44 31.27
CA PRO A 197 -3.71 5.21 31.07
C PRO A 197 -2.46 5.56 30.28
N ALA A 198 -1.31 5.13 30.79
CA ALA A 198 -0.01 5.29 30.14
C ALA A 198 -0.15 4.84 28.69
N LYS A 199 -0.05 5.79 27.77
CA LYS A 199 0.08 5.54 26.34
C LYS A 199 1.35 4.72 26.18
N GLU A 200 1.20 3.41 26.01
CA GLU A 200 2.29 2.48 25.72
C GLU A 200 3.17 3.14 24.67
N ALA A 201 4.42 3.41 25.04
CA ALA A 201 5.40 3.96 24.12
C ALA A 201 5.56 2.93 23.01
N ALA A 202 4.89 3.13 21.88
CA ALA A 202 5.02 2.29 20.71
C ALA A 202 6.51 2.05 20.46
N ALA A 203 6.94 0.79 20.55
CA ALA A 203 8.33 0.42 20.40
C ALA A 203 8.85 1.05 19.10
N ILE A 204 9.76 2.01 19.24
CA ILE A 204 10.24 2.79 18.10
C ILE A 204 11.16 1.86 17.30
N ILE A 205 10.61 1.26 16.25
CA ILE A 205 11.39 0.42 15.33
C ILE A 205 12.48 1.31 14.71
N PRO A 206 13.77 0.99 14.91
CA PRO A 206 14.86 1.76 14.36
C PRO A 206 14.80 1.73 12.83
N LYS A 207 15.05 2.88 12.19
CA LYS A 207 15.12 2.96 10.73
C LYS A 207 16.38 2.22 10.23
N LEU A 208 16.19 1.01 9.73
CA LEU A 208 17.24 0.20 9.11
C LEU A 208 17.46 0.67 7.67
N ILE A 209 18.68 1.08 7.34
CA ILE A 209 19.06 1.48 5.98
C ILE A 209 20.43 0.88 5.70
N GLN A 210 20.55 0.09 4.62
CA GLN A 210 21.78 -0.61 4.25
C GLN A 210 22.95 0.35 4.00
N ARG A 211 22.70 1.48 3.32
CA ARG A 211 23.74 2.41 2.84
C ARG A 211 24.86 1.64 2.11
N HIS A 212 26.12 1.97 2.36
CA HIS A 212 27.28 1.33 1.74
C HIS A 212 27.71 -0.01 2.39
N LYS A 213 26.90 -0.58 3.30
CA LYS A 213 27.25 -1.87 3.95
C LYS A 213 26.96 -3.03 3.00
N ALA A 214 27.84 -4.03 3.02
CA ALA A 214 27.60 -5.28 2.33
C ALA A 214 26.31 -5.95 2.87
N LEU A 215 25.58 -6.65 2.01
CA LEU A 215 24.29 -7.26 2.38
C LEU A 215 24.37 -8.13 3.65
N LYS A 216 25.45 -8.91 3.77
CA LYS A 216 25.72 -9.74 4.95
C LYS A 216 25.88 -8.92 6.23
N GLN A 217 26.67 -7.85 6.19
CA GLN A 217 26.86 -6.95 7.33
C GLN A 217 25.58 -6.20 7.71
N TYR A 218 24.73 -5.91 6.73
CA TYR A 218 23.43 -5.30 6.96
C TYR A 218 22.46 -6.28 7.64
N TYR A 219 22.45 -7.55 7.20
CA TYR A 219 21.67 -8.61 7.84
C TYR A 219 22.13 -8.87 9.28
N GLU A 220 23.44 -8.99 9.52
CA GLU A 220 24.01 -9.16 10.88
C GLU A 220 23.64 -7.98 11.79
N ALA A 221 23.82 -6.74 11.32
CA ALA A 221 23.44 -5.56 12.11
C ALA A 221 21.93 -5.45 12.37
N ALA A 222 21.09 -5.94 11.45
CA ALA A 222 19.65 -6.01 11.66
C ALA A 222 19.29 -7.13 12.65
N ASN A 223 20.00 -8.25 12.65
CA ASN A 223 19.83 -9.32 13.62
C ASN A 223 20.15 -8.84 15.04
N ASP A 224 21.28 -8.13 15.22
CA ASP A 224 21.65 -7.52 16.49
C ASP A 224 20.56 -6.52 16.98
N ALA A 225 20.01 -5.72 16.06
CA ALA A 225 18.94 -4.79 16.37
C ALA A 225 17.64 -5.51 16.75
N PHE A 226 17.29 -6.59 16.06
CA PHE A 226 16.12 -7.42 16.34
C PHE A 226 16.20 -8.04 17.74
N GLU A 227 17.34 -8.67 18.07
CA GLU A 227 17.59 -9.28 19.38
C GLU A 227 17.53 -8.24 20.51
N SER A 228 18.00 -7.01 20.26
CA SER A 228 17.96 -5.93 21.25
C SER A 228 16.56 -5.41 21.58
N LEU A 229 15.59 -5.57 20.67
CA LEU A 229 14.24 -5.03 20.80
C LEU A 229 13.32 -5.91 21.66
N ALA A 230 13.75 -7.12 22.03
CA ALA A 230 12.97 -8.09 22.83
C ALA A 230 11.49 -8.14 22.38
N ILE A 231 11.28 -8.36 21.08
CA ILE A 231 9.96 -8.25 20.45
C ILE A 231 9.07 -9.41 20.92
N THR A 232 8.02 -9.07 21.68
CA THR A 232 7.00 -10.04 22.13
C THR A 232 5.76 -10.05 21.24
N ASP A 233 5.51 -8.96 20.51
CA ASP A 233 4.33 -8.80 19.65
C ASP A 233 4.66 -9.13 18.18
N PRO A 234 3.98 -10.12 17.56
CA PRO A 234 4.15 -10.45 16.15
C PRO A 234 3.95 -9.25 15.21
N GLN A 235 3.13 -8.28 15.60
CA GLN A 235 2.90 -7.09 14.78
C GLN A 235 4.15 -6.23 14.63
N ILE A 236 4.92 -6.07 15.71
CA ILE A 236 6.17 -5.30 15.72
C ILE A 236 7.22 -6.04 14.89
N GLU A 237 7.24 -7.37 14.94
CA GLU A 237 8.11 -8.21 14.10
C GLU A 237 7.82 -8.03 12.61
N TYR A 238 6.56 -8.07 12.19
CA TYR A 238 6.18 -7.83 10.79
C TYR A 238 6.57 -6.43 10.32
N ASP A 239 6.39 -5.42 11.17
CA ASP A 239 6.74 -4.04 10.86
C ASP A 239 8.28 -3.86 10.79
N PHE A 240 9.03 -4.58 11.63
CA PHE A 240 10.50 -4.64 11.58
C PHE A 240 11.00 -5.26 10.28
N ILE A 241 10.43 -6.39 9.88
CA ILE A 241 10.77 -7.08 8.62
C ILE A 241 10.48 -6.17 7.42
N ALA A 242 9.32 -5.51 7.41
CA ALA A 242 8.97 -4.55 6.35
C ALA A 242 9.96 -3.37 6.30
N ALA A 243 10.36 -2.83 7.45
CA ALA A 243 11.38 -1.78 7.54
C ALA A 243 12.76 -2.28 7.04
N PHE A 244 13.17 -3.49 7.43
CA PHE A 244 14.42 -4.09 7.00
C PHE A 244 14.49 -4.29 5.48
N LEU A 245 13.44 -4.86 4.87
CA LEU A 245 13.37 -5.11 3.42
C LEU A 245 13.30 -3.81 2.62
N SER A 246 12.56 -2.80 3.11
CA SER A 246 12.51 -1.48 2.46
C SER A 246 13.82 -0.68 2.61
N GLY A 247 14.65 -1.02 3.61
CA GLY A 247 15.97 -0.44 3.83
C GLY A 247 17.09 -0.98 2.94
N LEU A 248 16.82 -2.00 2.12
CA LEU A 248 17.79 -2.56 1.18
C LEU A 248 18.12 -1.55 0.06
N GLU A 249 19.41 -1.44 -0.28
CA GLU A 249 19.88 -0.51 -1.30
C GLU A 249 19.46 -0.96 -2.71
N ASN A 250 19.55 -2.27 -2.97
CA ASN A 250 19.20 -2.83 -4.27
C ASN A 250 17.75 -3.32 -4.30
N LYS A 251 16.87 -2.53 -4.93
CA LYS A 251 15.45 -2.88 -5.10
C LYS A 251 15.22 -4.23 -5.79
N LYS A 252 16.06 -4.59 -6.77
CA LYS A 252 15.93 -5.90 -7.45
C LYS A 252 16.20 -7.06 -6.50
N THR A 253 17.14 -6.89 -5.57
CA THR A 253 17.41 -7.87 -4.51
C THR A 253 16.25 -7.95 -3.55
N ALA A 254 15.72 -6.80 -3.10
CA ALA A 254 14.55 -6.74 -2.23
C ALA A 254 13.34 -7.45 -2.86
N ASP A 255 13.01 -7.15 -4.12
CA ASP A 255 11.87 -7.75 -4.83
C ASP A 255 12.01 -9.27 -4.97
N LYS A 256 13.21 -9.78 -5.28
CA LYS A 256 13.47 -11.23 -5.34
C LYS A 256 13.26 -11.91 -3.99
N VAL A 257 13.72 -11.29 -2.91
CA VAL A 257 13.57 -11.82 -1.55
C VAL A 257 12.10 -11.78 -1.13
N ILE A 258 11.39 -10.69 -1.40
CA ILE A 258 9.95 -10.57 -1.16
C ILE A 258 9.19 -11.66 -1.92
N GLN A 259 9.49 -11.87 -3.20
CA GLN A 259 8.86 -12.92 -4.01
C GLN A 259 9.14 -14.33 -3.45
N ALA A 260 10.37 -14.59 -2.99
CA ALA A 260 10.74 -15.86 -2.36
C ALA A 260 10.01 -16.08 -1.02
N LEU A 261 9.81 -15.03 -0.23
CA LEU A 261 9.06 -15.06 1.03
C LEU A 261 7.55 -15.23 0.80
N MET A 262 6.98 -14.57 -0.21
CA MET A 262 5.57 -14.74 -0.60
C MET A 262 5.25 -16.16 -1.06
N ALA A 263 6.23 -16.89 -1.60
CA ALA A 263 6.06 -18.30 -1.99
C ALA A 263 6.05 -19.25 -0.77
N LEU A 264 6.51 -18.79 0.39
CA LEU A 264 6.58 -19.56 1.63
C LEU A 264 5.47 -19.19 2.61
N HIS A 265 5.11 -17.91 2.68
CA HIS A 265 4.21 -17.37 3.70
C HIS A 265 3.07 -16.57 3.06
N PRO A 266 1.89 -16.55 3.70
CA PRO A 266 0.80 -15.68 3.30
C PRO A 266 1.23 -14.21 3.32
N ALA A 267 0.88 -13.48 2.26
CA ALA A 267 1.13 -12.05 2.15
C ALA A 267 -0.20 -11.30 2.07
N ARG A 268 -0.30 -10.19 2.81
CA ARG A 268 -1.50 -9.33 2.82
C ARG A 268 -1.18 -8.01 2.10
N GLY A 269 -1.98 -7.68 1.08
CA GLY A 269 -1.94 -6.35 0.48
C GLY A 269 -2.44 -5.30 1.46
N THR A 270 -1.69 -4.22 1.63
CA THR A 270 -2.16 -3.01 2.32
C THR A 270 -2.90 -2.10 1.34
N LEU A 271 -3.80 -1.26 1.86
CA LEU A 271 -4.58 -0.31 1.03
C LEU A 271 -3.68 0.66 0.25
N ASP A 272 -2.47 0.90 0.75
CA ASP A 272 -1.48 1.78 0.13
C ASP A 272 -0.71 1.11 -1.02
N GLY A 273 -0.94 -0.18 -1.30
CA GLY A 273 -0.21 -0.94 -2.32
C GLY A 273 1.07 -1.62 -1.80
N GLY A 274 1.40 -1.46 -0.52
CA GLY A 274 2.48 -2.20 0.12
C GLY A 274 2.09 -3.65 0.41
N ILE A 275 3.08 -4.56 0.40
CA ILE A 275 2.90 -5.97 0.73
C ILE A 275 3.34 -6.17 2.18
N LYS A 276 2.45 -6.66 3.03
CA LYS A 276 2.76 -7.05 4.40
C LYS A 276 2.98 -8.56 4.45
N LEU A 277 4.22 -8.96 4.71
CA LEU A 277 4.61 -10.36 4.86
C LEU A 277 4.33 -10.82 6.28
N MET A 278 3.60 -11.93 6.42
CA MET A 278 3.28 -12.55 7.72
C MET A 278 4.28 -13.69 8.01
N CYS A 279 5.58 -13.37 8.03
CA CYS A 279 6.67 -14.31 8.31
C CYS A 279 7.46 -13.89 9.54
N GLY A 280 8.12 -14.84 10.21
CA GLY A 280 9.02 -14.56 11.33
C GLY A 280 10.38 -14.06 10.83
N TRP A 281 11.20 -13.51 11.73
CA TRP A 281 12.56 -13.05 11.42
C TRP A 281 13.45 -14.21 10.94
N GLU A 282 13.26 -15.41 11.48
CA GLU A 282 13.94 -16.65 11.08
C GLU A 282 13.70 -17.02 9.61
N ASP A 283 12.52 -16.72 9.08
CA ASP A 283 12.15 -17.03 7.71
C ASP A 283 12.86 -16.12 6.70
N VAL A 284 13.28 -14.93 7.13
CA VAL A 284 13.98 -13.95 6.27
C VAL A 284 15.28 -14.55 5.72
N ALA A 285 16.04 -15.28 6.54
CA ALA A 285 17.24 -15.99 6.10
C ALA A 285 16.94 -17.03 5.01
N VAL A 286 15.85 -17.78 5.19
CA VAL A 286 15.39 -18.78 4.22
C VAL A 286 14.98 -18.10 2.91
N GLY A 287 14.32 -16.95 2.99
CA GLY A 287 13.96 -16.10 1.86
C GLY A 287 15.18 -15.64 1.05
N PHE A 288 16.23 -15.14 1.70
CA PHE A 288 17.49 -14.79 1.04
C PHE A 288 18.13 -15.97 0.35
N LYS A 289 18.20 -17.12 1.03
CA LYS A 289 18.79 -18.34 0.47
C LYS A 289 18.04 -18.80 -0.79
N ARG A 290 16.71 -18.77 -0.79
CA ARG A 290 15.88 -19.09 -1.97
C ARG A 290 16.02 -18.07 -3.10
N ALA A 291 16.24 -16.81 -2.77
CA ALA A 291 16.52 -15.76 -3.75
C ALA A 291 17.95 -15.81 -4.33
N GLY A 292 18.80 -16.74 -3.87
CA GLY A 292 20.16 -16.94 -4.34
C GLY A 292 21.21 -16.07 -3.63
N PHE A 293 20.88 -15.55 -2.43
CA PHE A 293 21.77 -14.74 -1.63
C PHE A 293 22.14 -15.48 -0.34
N ASP A 294 23.44 -15.63 -0.07
CA ASP A 294 23.92 -16.20 1.18
C ASP A 294 24.22 -15.09 2.18
N VAL A 295 23.32 -14.92 3.16
CA VAL A 295 23.43 -13.94 4.25
C VAL A 295 23.81 -14.60 5.57
N THR A 296 23.47 -15.88 5.75
CA THR A 296 23.83 -16.70 6.91
C THR A 296 25.19 -17.33 6.64
N GLY A 297 26.25 -16.57 6.86
CA GLY A 297 27.60 -17.02 6.55
C GLY A 297 27.95 -18.34 7.25
N ALA A 298 27.81 -19.47 6.54
CA ALA A 298 28.70 -20.58 6.76
C ALA A 298 30.11 -20.06 6.43
N LYS A 299 31.06 -20.26 7.35
CA LYS A 299 32.46 -19.92 7.15
C LYS A 299 33.03 -20.72 5.95
N GLU A 300 32.85 -20.25 4.73
CA GLU A 300 33.72 -20.60 3.62
C GLU A 300 34.72 -19.45 3.44
N GLU A 301 35.75 -19.51 4.28
CA GLU A 301 37.00 -18.82 4.08
C GLU A 301 37.69 -19.43 2.84
N ILE A 302 37.34 -18.97 1.63
CA ILE A 302 38.24 -19.15 0.48
C ILE A 302 39.10 -17.90 0.35
N LYS A 303 40.14 -17.88 1.20
CA LYS A 303 41.42 -17.31 0.81
C LYS A 303 41.84 -17.92 -0.53
N ARG A 304 41.99 -17.10 -1.57
CA ARG A 304 43.17 -17.18 -2.44
C ARG A 304 43.44 -15.83 -3.11
N LYS A 305 44.48 -15.20 -2.57
CA LYS A 305 45.23 -14.08 -3.15
C LYS A 305 45.73 -14.43 -4.56
N LYS A 306 45.75 -13.40 -5.41
CA LYS A 306 46.77 -13.04 -6.42
C LYS A 306 47.39 -14.18 -7.25
N ARG A 307 47.18 -14.12 -8.57
CA ARG A 307 48.31 -13.96 -9.51
C ARG A 307 47.82 -13.42 -10.87
N THR A 308 48.13 -12.16 -11.11
CA THR A 308 48.44 -11.64 -12.45
C THR A 308 49.55 -12.52 -13.04
N LEU A 309 49.25 -13.26 -14.10
CA LEU A 309 50.27 -13.73 -15.03
C LEU A 309 49.65 -13.73 -16.43
N ASN A 310 50.10 -12.79 -17.25
CA ASN A 310 50.05 -12.90 -18.71
C ASN A 310 50.64 -14.24 -19.16
N PRO A 311 50.15 -14.78 -20.27
CA PRO A 311 51.09 -15.21 -21.30
C PRO A 311 50.71 -14.59 -22.65
N ARG A 312 51.51 -13.60 -23.05
CA ARG A 312 51.73 -13.21 -24.44
C ARG A 312 53.06 -13.83 -24.84
N THR A 313 53.02 -14.85 -25.70
CA THR A 313 54.04 -15.35 -26.67
C THR A 313 53.58 -16.75 -27.10
N GLN A 314 53.07 -16.93 -28.32
CA GLN A 314 53.77 -17.14 -29.59
C GLN A 314 54.31 -18.56 -29.79
N LEU A 315 54.12 -19.05 -31.03
CA LEU A 315 54.73 -20.22 -31.70
C LEU A 315 54.18 -21.57 -31.19
N GLU A 316 53.89 -22.59 -32.00
CA GLU A 316 54.23 -22.92 -33.38
C GLU A 316 53.43 -24.19 -33.77
N THR A 317 53.25 -24.43 -35.08
CA THR A 317 53.04 -25.75 -35.73
C THR A 317 51.83 -26.61 -35.29
N GLY A 318 50.88 -27.02 -36.14
CA GLY A 318 51.02 -27.51 -37.51
C GLY A 318 51.04 -29.04 -37.50
N PHE A 319 49.88 -29.69 -37.64
CA PHE A 319 49.61 -31.05 -38.17
C PHE A 319 48.07 -31.11 -38.32
N GLY A 320 47.45 -31.42 -39.45
CA GLY A 320 47.87 -32.29 -40.54
C GLY A 320 47.13 -33.62 -40.40
N ASN A 321 46.15 -33.81 -41.30
CA ASN A 321 45.22 -34.94 -41.52
C ASN A 321 43.84 -34.85 -40.87
#